data_AF-A0AAU1V963-F1
#
_entry.id   AF-A0AAU1V963-F1
#
_cell.length_a   1.000
_cell.length_b   1.000
_cell.length_c   1.000
_cell.angle_alpha   90.00
_cell.angle_beta   90.00
_cell.angle_gamma   90.00
#
_symmetry.space_group_name_H-M   'P 1'
#
loop_
_entity.id
_entity.type
_entity.pdbx_description
1 polymer ?
#
loop_
_entity_poly.entity_id
_entity_poly.type
_entity_poly.pdbx_seq_one_letter_code
_entity_poly.pdbx_strand_id
1 'polypeptide(L)'
;MMPGRTNCPNCGASTTPADVFCPQCGHRQPEPAPGDATATSPEHTSASGSPPPPTYPPPAPGTPPSHLGPRPTPAKGFFAGLFDFGFTTFVTPKVIKFAYVVITILIGISWIVWAIEGFHYSAGLGILVLVFGPLVALLWLIVYRITFELVMVIFRIGSDVHAVRDRNDLQ
;
A
#
# COMPACT_ATOMS: atom_id res chain seq x y z
N MET A 1 -23.60 -9.36 31.21
CA MET A 1 -22.96 -10.61 30.73
C MET A 1 -21.79 -10.22 29.85
N MET A 2 -20.57 -10.60 30.22
CA MET A 2 -19.37 -10.28 29.43
C MET A 2 -19.27 -11.26 28.26
N PRO A 3 -19.07 -10.83 27.01
CA PRO A 3 -18.93 -11.75 25.88
C PRO A 3 -17.71 -12.66 26.11
N GLY A 4 -17.91 -13.97 25.96
CA GLY A 4 -16.84 -14.96 26.11
C GLY A 4 -15.71 -14.67 25.12
N ARG A 5 -14.47 -14.57 25.60
CA ARG A 5 -13.29 -14.33 24.76
C ARG A 5 -12.78 -15.65 24.18
N THR A 6 -12.43 -15.64 22.90
CA THR A 6 -11.76 -16.76 22.21
C THR A 6 -10.38 -16.30 21.73
N ASN A 7 -9.45 -17.22 21.53
CA ASN A 7 -8.11 -16.87 21.04
C ASN A 7 -8.04 -17.06 19.54
N CYS A 8 -7.39 -16.13 18.84
CA CYS A 8 -7.12 -16.24 17.42
C CYS A 8 -6.23 -17.46 17.13
N PRO A 9 -6.63 -18.37 16.23
CA PRO A 9 -5.85 -19.58 15.93
C PRO A 9 -4.52 -19.28 15.21
N ASN A 10 -4.37 -18.08 14.64
CA ASN A 10 -3.19 -17.71 13.87
C ASN A 10 -2.10 -17.04 14.72
N CYS A 11 -2.48 -16.13 15.64
CA CYS A 11 -1.49 -15.34 16.42
C CYS A 11 -1.66 -15.43 17.94
N GLY A 12 -2.70 -16.10 18.44
CA GLY A 12 -2.94 -16.25 19.88
C GLY A 12 -3.53 -15.04 20.60
N ALA A 13 -3.79 -13.92 19.91
CA ALA A 13 -4.43 -12.75 20.52
C ALA A 13 -5.89 -13.06 20.92
N SER A 14 -6.34 -12.50 22.04
CA SER A 14 -7.74 -12.63 22.48
C SER A 14 -8.67 -11.80 21.59
N THR A 15 -9.67 -12.44 21.00
CA THR A 15 -10.71 -11.85 20.15
C THR A 15 -12.09 -12.02 20.78
N THR A 16 -13.04 -11.19 20.34
CA THR A 16 -14.45 -11.38 20.66
C THR A 16 -15.14 -12.17 19.55
N PRO A 17 -16.21 -12.95 19.85
CA PRO A 17 -16.93 -13.72 18.84
C PRO A 17 -17.63 -12.87 17.76
N ALA A 18 -17.76 -11.56 17.99
CA ALA A 18 -18.32 -10.61 17.03
C ALA A 18 -17.26 -10.05 16.05
N ASP A 19 -15.97 -10.29 16.30
CA ASP A 19 -14.90 -9.79 15.44
C ASP A 19 -14.82 -10.63 14.17
N VAL A 20 -15.20 -10.07 13.01
CA VAL A 20 -15.04 -10.71 11.70
C VAL A 20 -13.57 -10.93 11.35
N PHE A 21 -12.67 -10.08 11.89
CA PHE A 21 -11.22 -10.14 11.70
C PHE A 21 -10.46 -9.89 13.00
N CYS A 22 -9.34 -10.59 13.19
CA CYS A 22 -8.46 -10.36 14.33
C CYS A 22 -7.77 -8.99 14.24
N PRO A 23 -7.86 -8.12 15.27
CA PRO A 23 -7.27 -6.77 15.24
C PRO A 23 -5.74 -6.76 15.32
N GLN A 24 -5.11 -7.89 15.65
CA GLN A 24 -3.64 -7.99 15.77
C GLN A 24 -2.96 -8.53 14.51
N CYS A 25 -3.60 -9.45 13.79
CA CYS A 25 -2.97 -10.12 12.63
C CYS A 25 -3.83 -10.13 11.36
N GLY A 26 -5.07 -9.64 11.41
CA GLY A 26 -5.97 -9.60 10.26
C GLY A 26 -6.60 -10.94 9.84
N HIS A 27 -6.38 -12.02 10.60
CA HIS A 27 -6.97 -13.33 10.29
C HIS A 27 -8.50 -13.28 10.41
N ARG A 28 -9.22 -13.79 9.40
CA ARG A 28 -10.69 -13.85 9.40
C ARG A 28 -11.17 -14.89 10.41
N GLN A 29 -12.06 -14.49 11.31
CA GLN A 29 -12.63 -15.43 12.28
C GLN A 29 -13.72 -16.27 11.62
N PRO A 30 -13.88 -17.56 12.00
CA PRO A 30 -15.01 -18.36 11.58
C PRO A 30 -16.30 -17.69 12.09
N GLU A 31 -17.21 -17.42 11.17
CA GLU A 31 -18.48 -16.76 11.47
C GLU A 31 -19.28 -17.64 12.45
N PRO A 32 -19.83 -17.09 13.55
CA PRO A 32 -20.62 -17.87 14.49
C PRO A 32 -21.89 -18.36 13.79
N ALA A 33 -21.98 -19.67 13.59
CA ALA A 33 -23.14 -20.32 12.99
C ALA A 33 -24.41 -20.00 13.80
N PRO A 34 -25.48 -19.46 13.19
CA PRO A 34 -26.79 -19.45 13.81
C PRO A 34 -27.31 -20.89 13.87
N GLY A 35 -27.73 -21.32 15.05
CA GLY A 35 -28.24 -22.67 15.29
C GLY A 35 -29.52 -22.98 14.52
N ASP A 36 -29.60 -24.26 14.12
CA ASP A 36 -30.76 -25.11 13.85
C ASP A 36 -31.91 -24.59 12.97
N ALA A 37 -31.90 -25.01 11.71
CA ALA A 37 -33.11 -25.42 11.00
C ALA A 37 -32.78 -26.55 9.99
N THR A 38 -33.28 -27.74 10.31
CA THR A 38 -33.28 -28.98 9.53
C THR A 38 -33.93 -28.84 8.15
N ALA A 39 -33.26 -29.27 7.08
CA ALA A 39 -33.90 -29.73 5.82
C ALA A 39 -32.91 -30.50 4.89
N THR A 40 -32.83 -31.81 5.09
CA THR A 40 -32.85 -32.96 4.14
C THR A 40 -32.22 -32.91 2.73
N SER A 41 -31.28 -33.86 2.51
CA SER A 41 -30.96 -34.72 1.33
C SER A 41 -30.04 -34.27 0.19
N PRO A 42 -29.33 -35.20 -0.54
CA PRO A 42 -29.30 -36.66 -0.36
C PRO A 42 -27.92 -37.28 -0.08
N GLU A 43 -28.04 -38.44 0.55
CA GLU A 43 -27.12 -39.55 0.70
C GLU A 43 -26.24 -39.83 -0.53
N HIS A 44 -24.93 -39.70 -0.35
CA HIS A 44 -23.94 -40.43 -1.14
C HIS A 44 -23.09 -41.27 -0.20
N THR A 45 -23.41 -42.56 -0.17
CA THR A 45 -22.59 -43.63 0.38
C THR A 45 -21.20 -43.64 -0.28
N SER A 46 -20.15 -43.49 0.52
CA SER A 46 -18.86 -44.15 0.28
C SER A 46 -18.06 -44.23 1.57
N ALA A 47 -17.85 -45.48 2.00
CA ALA A 47 -16.89 -45.85 3.01
C ALA A 47 -15.47 -45.71 2.46
N SER A 48 -14.59 -45.02 3.18
CA SER A 48 -13.16 -45.30 3.19
C SER A 48 -12.54 -44.66 4.43
N GLY A 49 -11.82 -45.46 5.22
CA GLY A 49 -11.33 -45.10 6.54
C GLY A 49 -10.36 -43.92 6.54
N SER A 50 -10.60 -42.98 7.46
CA SER A 50 -9.61 -41.97 7.83
C SER A 50 -8.41 -42.64 8.51
N PRO A 51 -7.16 -42.36 8.09
CA PRO A 51 -5.98 -42.81 8.83
C PRO A 51 -5.94 -42.16 10.22
N PRO A 52 -5.37 -42.84 11.25
CA PRO A 52 -5.26 -42.27 12.58
C PRO A 52 -4.42 -40.99 12.56
N PRO A 53 -4.71 -40.03 13.46
CA PRO A 53 -3.98 -38.77 13.52
C PRO A 53 -2.49 -39.03 13.81
N PRO A 54 -1.56 -38.28 13.21
CA PRO A 54 -0.14 -38.40 13.52
C PRO A 54 0.10 -38.06 14.99
N THR A 55 0.58 -39.05 15.75
CA THR A 55 1.08 -38.88 17.10
C THR A 55 2.41 -38.13 17.03
N TYR A 56 2.37 -36.82 17.26
CA TYR A 56 3.59 -36.05 17.44
C TYR A 56 4.18 -36.36 18.81
N PRO A 57 5.48 -36.74 18.91
CA PRO A 57 6.16 -36.81 20.18
C PRO A 57 6.24 -35.40 20.81
N PRO A 58 6.16 -35.29 22.14
CA PRO A 58 6.27 -34.00 22.82
C PRO A 58 7.62 -33.34 22.48
N PRO A 59 7.65 -32.02 22.24
CA PRO A 59 8.87 -31.31 21.87
C PRO A 59 9.92 -31.43 22.98
N ALA A 60 11.12 -31.87 22.60
CA ALA A 60 12.26 -31.99 23.49
C ALA A 60 12.59 -30.62 24.11
N PRO A 61 12.85 -30.54 25.43
CA PRO A 61 13.28 -29.29 26.05
C PRO A 61 14.67 -28.91 25.55
N GLY A 62 14.82 -27.70 24.99
CA GLY A 62 16.12 -27.03 24.98
C GLY A 62 16.73 -26.65 23.63
N THR A 63 15.96 -26.20 22.64
CA THR A 63 16.53 -25.35 21.58
C THR A 63 16.04 -23.92 21.75
N PRO A 64 16.92 -22.96 22.10
CA PRO A 64 16.54 -21.56 22.14
C PRO A 64 16.19 -21.09 20.73
N PRO A 65 15.11 -20.29 20.56
CA PRO A 65 14.79 -19.71 19.27
C PRO A 65 15.92 -18.76 18.85
N SER A 66 16.50 -19.01 17.69
CA SER A 66 17.37 -18.07 17.01
C SER A 66 16.54 -16.85 16.64
N HIS A 67 16.59 -15.82 17.50
CA HIS A 67 16.08 -14.49 17.23
C HIS A 67 16.90 -13.87 16.10
N LEU A 68 16.48 -14.12 14.86
CA LEU A 68 16.83 -13.29 13.71
C LEU A 68 16.15 -11.93 13.91
N GLY A 69 16.81 -11.06 14.67
CA GLY A 69 16.41 -9.67 14.79
C GLY A 69 16.43 -8.98 13.41
N PRO A 70 15.63 -7.91 13.22
CA PRO A 70 15.67 -7.13 11.99
C PRO A 70 17.10 -6.68 11.69
N ARG A 71 17.64 -7.12 10.55
CA ARG A 71 18.94 -6.65 10.06
C ARG A 71 18.83 -5.13 9.87
N PRO A 72 19.70 -4.31 10.49
CA PRO A 72 19.72 -2.88 10.21
C PRO A 72 20.14 -2.74 8.74
N THR A 73 19.18 -2.44 7.87
CA THR A 73 19.46 -2.04 6.51
C THR A 73 20.18 -0.69 6.61
N PRO A 74 21.40 -0.57 6.07
CA PRO A 74 22.09 0.72 6.06
C PRO A 74 21.16 1.70 5.35
N ALA A 75 20.83 2.79 6.03
CA ALA A 75 20.01 3.87 5.48
C ALA A 75 20.78 4.50 4.32
N LYS A 76 20.69 3.89 3.14
CA LYS A 76 21.19 4.47 1.90
C LYS A 76 20.33 5.72 1.68
N GLY A 77 20.94 6.88 1.88
CA GLY A 77 20.24 8.17 1.95
C GLY A 77 19.35 8.39 0.74
N PHE A 78 18.18 9.01 0.97
CA PHE A 78 17.17 9.35 -0.05
C PHE A 78 17.78 9.87 -1.37
N PHE A 79 18.85 10.68 -1.26
CA PHE A 79 19.57 11.25 -2.39
C PHE A 79 20.32 10.22 -3.26
N ALA A 80 20.83 9.13 -2.69
CA ALA A 80 21.49 8.07 -3.46
C ALA A 80 20.50 7.26 -4.33
N GLY A 81 19.22 7.21 -3.95
CA GLY A 81 18.15 6.65 -4.77
C GLY A 81 17.59 7.62 -5.82
N LEU A 82 17.75 8.94 -5.61
CA LEU A 82 17.34 9.97 -6.57
C LEU A 82 18.23 10.04 -7.82
N PHE A 83 19.49 9.61 -7.71
CA PHE A 83 20.45 9.54 -8.82
C PHE A 83 20.66 8.10 -9.34
N ASP A 84 19.73 7.18 -9.07
CA ASP A 84 19.74 5.84 -9.67
C ASP A 84 19.15 5.89 -11.10
N PHE A 85 19.98 6.29 -12.07
CA PHE A 85 19.65 6.28 -13.50
C PHE A 85 19.50 4.85 -14.08
N GLY A 86 19.58 3.81 -13.23
CA GLY A 86 19.50 2.40 -13.61
C GLY A 86 18.14 1.72 -13.48
N PHE A 87 17.10 2.38 -12.95
CA PHE A 87 15.72 1.84 -12.84
C PHE A 87 15.60 0.45 -12.18
N THR A 88 16.53 0.06 -11.31
CA THR A 88 16.53 -1.28 -10.70
C THR A 88 15.70 -1.35 -9.41
N THR A 89 15.37 -0.20 -8.81
CA THR A 89 14.52 -0.09 -7.62
C THR A 89 13.25 0.70 -7.97
N PHE A 90 12.08 0.25 -7.50
CA PHE A 90 10.79 0.96 -7.61
C PHE A 90 10.78 2.28 -6.79
N VAL A 91 11.66 3.23 -7.15
CA VAL A 91 11.78 4.55 -6.53
C VAL A 91 10.68 5.49 -7.07
N THR A 92 10.12 5.18 -8.24
CA THR A 92 9.21 6.05 -8.98
C THR A 92 7.94 6.46 -8.23
N PRO A 93 7.21 5.58 -7.51
CA PRO A 93 6.02 5.98 -6.75
C PRO A 93 6.32 7.00 -5.64
N LYS A 94 7.50 6.93 -5.03
CA LYS A 94 7.95 7.87 -3.99
C LYS A 94 8.41 9.20 -4.60
N VAL A 95 9.08 9.15 -5.76
CA VAL A 95 9.58 10.34 -6.46
C VAL A 95 8.45 11.21 -6.98
N ILE A 96 7.32 10.64 -7.45
CA ILE A 96 6.20 11.43 -7.98
C ILE A 96 5.66 12.45 -6.96
N LYS A 97 5.52 12.07 -5.68
CA LYS A 97 5.07 13.00 -4.63
C LYS A 97 6.05 14.17 -4.45
N PHE A 98 7.34 13.87 -4.44
CA PHE A 98 8.39 14.88 -4.32
C PHE A 98 8.44 15.79 -5.55
N ALA A 99 8.40 15.21 -6.76
CA ALA A 99 8.40 15.92 -8.03
C ALA A 99 7.21 16.90 -8.15
N TYR A 100 6.01 16.49 -7.70
CA TYR A 100 4.84 17.37 -7.70
C TYR A 100 5.06 18.61 -6.83
N VAL A 101 5.61 18.45 -5.61
CA VAL A 101 5.92 19.58 -4.72
C VAL A 101 6.97 20.50 -5.35
N VAL A 102 8.05 19.93 -5.91
CA VAL A 102 9.11 20.70 -6.58
C VAL A 102 8.54 21.51 -7.75
N ILE A 103 7.78 20.89 -8.65
CA ILE A 103 7.19 21.57 -9.81
C ILE A 103 6.20 22.65 -9.39
N THR A 104 5.42 22.41 -8.34
CA THR A 104 4.50 23.42 -7.81
C THR A 104 5.24 24.66 -7.35
N ILE A 105 6.34 24.47 -6.61
CA ILE A 105 7.22 25.56 -6.17
C ILE A 105 7.85 26.27 -7.37
N LEU A 106 8.39 25.52 -8.34
CA LEU A 106 9.02 26.08 -9.54
C LEU A 106 8.05 26.91 -10.38
N ILE A 107 6.79 26.48 -10.53
CA ILE A 107 5.75 27.24 -11.22
C ILE A 107 5.45 28.53 -10.46
N GLY A 108 5.33 28.47 -9.13
CA GLY A 108 5.12 29.67 -8.30
C GLY A 108 6.26 30.68 -8.41
N ILE A 109 7.51 30.22 -8.34
CA ILE A 109 8.70 31.06 -8.53
C ILE A 109 8.72 31.63 -9.94
N SER A 110 8.45 30.81 -10.95
CA SER A 110 8.40 31.26 -12.35
C SER A 110 7.39 32.39 -12.51
N TRP A 111 6.18 32.25 -11.95
CA TRP A 111 5.17 33.30 -11.99
C TRP A 111 5.65 34.62 -11.36
N ILE A 112 6.34 34.56 -10.21
CA ILE A 112 6.91 35.75 -9.56
C ILE A 112 7.98 36.40 -10.46
N VAL A 113 8.88 35.61 -11.05
CA VAL A 113 9.91 36.12 -11.98
C VAL A 113 9.26 36.80 -13.18
N TRP A 114 8.27 36.17 -13.81
CA TRP A 114 7.53 36.75 -14.92
C TRP A 114 6.79 38.04 -14.53
N ALA A 115 6.27 38.13 -13.30
CA ALA A 115 5.64 39.35 -12.80
C ALA A 115 6.66 40.48 -12.67
N ILE A 116 7.84 40.22 -12.08
CA ILE A 116 8.92 41.22 -11.93
C ILE A 116 9.40 41.71 -13.30
N GLU A 117 9.70 40.78 -14.22
CA GLU A 117 10.08 41.11 -15.59
C GLU A 117 8.99 41.93 -16.29
N GLY A 118 7.72 41.59 -16.11
CA GLY A 118 6.59 42.36 -16.64
C GLY A 118 6.63 43.84 -16.24
N PHE A 119 6.91 44.13 -14.96
CA PHE A 119 7.05 45.50 -14.47
C PHE A 119 8.32 46.21 -14.96
N HIS A 120 9.40 45.48 -15.22
CA HIS A 120 10.60 46.05 -15.85
C HIS A 120 10.31 46.58 -17.27
N TYR A 121 9.46 45.91 -18.05
CA TYR A 121 9.10 46.37 -19.40
C TYR A 121 8.04 47.47 -19.39
N SER A 122 6.96 47.32 -18.61
CA SER A 122 5.95 48.37 -18.43
C SER A 122 5.00 48.05 -17.27
N ALA A 123 4.43 49.09 -16.64
CA ALA A 123 3.43 48.90 -15.59
C ALA A 123 2.20 48.10 -16.06
N GLY A 124 1.74 48.32 -17.30
CA GLY A 124 0.58 47.62 -17.87
C GLY A 124 0.82 46.12 -18.05
N LEU A 125 2.00 45.73 -18.55
CA LEU A 125 2.36 44.31 -18.69
C LEU A 125 2.49 43.63 -17.33
N GLY A 126 3.11 44.29 -16.35
CA GLY A 126 3.21 43.78 -14.98
C GLY A 126 1.83 43.50 -14.36
N ILE A 127 0.88 44.43 -14.49
CA ILE A 127 -0.49 44.25 -14.01
C ILE A 127 -1.20 43.09 -14.72
N LEU A 128 -1.04 42.98 -16.05
CA LEU A 128 -1.63 41.90 -16.83
C LEU A 128 -1.11 40.52 -16.36
N VAL A 129 0.20 40.39 -16.13
CA VAL A 129 0.81 39.16 -15.60
C VAL A 129 0.38 38.88 -14.15
N LEU A 130 0.21 39.91 -13.32
CA LEU A 130 -0.25 39.73 -11.94
C LEU A 130 -1.68 39.20 -11.88
N VAL A 131 -2.57 39.67 -12.76
CA VAL A 131 -3.99 39.31 -12.79
C VAL A 131 -4.22 37.97 -13.51
N PHE A 132 -3.64 37.77 -14.69
CA PHE A 132 -3.85 36.56 -15.48
C PHE A 132 -2.83 35.46 -15.20
N GLY A 133 -1.65 35.79 -14.67
CA GLY A 133 -0.60 34.82 -14.39
C GLY A 133 -1.02 33.72 -13.40
N PRO A 134 -1.78 33.98 -12.32
CA PRO A 134 -2.31 32.92 -11.47
C PRO A 134 -3.21 31.93 -12.22
N LEU A 135 -4.01 32.41 -13.18
CA LEU A 135 -4.86 31.55 -14.00
C LEU A 135 -4.03 30.65 -14.92
N VAL A 136 -2.98 31.21 -15.53
CA VAL A 136 -2.04 30.44 -16.37
C VAL A 136 -1.25 29.44 -15.53
N ALA A 137 -0.76 29.84 -14.35
CA ALA A 137 -0.06 28.96 -13.42
C ALA A 137 -0.96 27.81 -12.93
N LEU A 138 -2.23 28.11 -12.61
CA LEU A 138 -3.23 27.09 -12.25
C LEU A 138 -3.44 26.09 -13.39
N LEU A 139 -3.58 26.57 -14.63
CA LEU A 139 -3.73 25.71 -15.80
C LEU A 139 -2.53 24.77 -15.96
N TRP A 140 -1.31 25.29 -15.83
CA TRP A 140 -0.10 24.48 -15.82
C TRP A 140 -0.08 23.44 -14.68
N LEU A 141 -0.48 23.82 -13.47
CA LEU A 141 -0.60 22.89 -12.34
C LEU A 141 -1.60 21.77 -12.62
N ILE A 142 -2.74 22.08 -13.25
CA ILE A 142 -3.74 21.08 -13.64
C ILE A 142 -3.15 20.11 -14.67
N VAL A 143 -2.45 20.62 -15.70
CA VAL A 143 -1.79 19.77 -16.70
C VAL A 143 -0.79 18.83 -16.05
N TYR A 144 0.14 19.37 -15.23
CA TYR A 144 1.12 18.54 -14.53
C TYR A 144 0.46 17.56 -13.55
N ARG A 145 -0.65 17.94 -12.91
CA ARG A 145 -1.41 17.04 -12.04
C ARG A 145 -1.93 15.83 -12.80
N ILE A 146 -2.58 16.06 -13.94
CA ILE A 146 -3.12 15.01 -14.80
C ILE A 146 -1.97 14.13 -15.32
N THR A 147 -0.85 14.73 -15.75
CA THR A 147 0.33 13.98 -16.18
C THR A 147 0.87 13.06 -15.08
N PHE A 148 1.03 13.56 -13.85
CA PHE A 148 1.51 12.74 -12.74
C PHE A 148 0.54 11.64 -12.34
N GLU A 149 -0.77 11.90 -12.42
CA GLU A 149 -1.80 10.91 -12.20
C GLU A 149 -1.73 9.79 -13.23
N LEU A 150 -1.63 10.14 -14.51
CA LEU A 150 -1.45 9.17 -15.60
C LEU A 150 -0.18 8.32 -15.40
N VAL A 151 0.95 8.98 -15.10
CA VAL A 151 2.22 8.30 -14.85
C VAL A 151 2.11 7.34 -13.66
N MET A 152 1.45 7.75 -12.57
CA MET A 152 1.23 6.90 -11.39
C MET A 152 0.35 5.69 -11.71
N VAL A 153 -0.73 5.88 -12.49
CA VAL A 153 -1.63 4.79 -12.91
C VAL A 153 -0.87 3.75 -13.73
N ILE A 154 -0.03 4.18 -14.68
CA ILE A 154 0.80 3.27 -15.49
C ILE A 154 1.72 2.42 -14.60
N PHE A 155 2.41 3.04 -13.64
CA PHE A 155 3.29 2.30 -12.73
C PHE A 155 2.53 1.35 -11.81
N ARG A 156 1.33 1.74 -11.35
CA ARG A 156 0.48 0.88 -10.52
C ARG A 156 0.02 -0.38 -11.25
N ILE A 157 -0.33 -0.25 -12.53
CA ILE A 157 -0.68 -1.41 -13.37
C ILE A 157 0.54 -2.33 -13.51
N GLY A 158 1.73 -1.77 -13.73
CA GLY A 158 2.97 -2.55 -13.79
C GLY A 158 3.21 -3.38 -12.53
N SER A 159 3.03 -2.78 -11.34
CA SER A 159 3.17 -3.52 -10.08
C SER A 159 2.10 -4.60 -9.89
N ASP A 160 0.85 -4.34 -10.28
CA ASP A 160 -0.24 -5.29 -10.14
C ASP A 160 -0.06 -6.51 -11.06
N VAL A 161 0.50 -6.32 -12.26
CA VAL A 161 0.83 -7.41 -13.21
C VAL A 161 1.93 -8.33 -12.66
N HIS A 162 2.97 -7.78 -12.01
CA HIS A 162 4.00 -8.59 -11.38
C HIS A 162 3.43 -9.49 -10.26
N ALA A 163 2.51 -8.97 -9.45
CA ALA A 163 1.84 -9.74 -8.41
C ALA A 163 0.93 -10.87 -8.95
N VAL A 164 0.47 -10.77 -10.22
CA VAL A 164 -0.28 -11.84 -10.90
C VAL A 164 0.63 -12.95 -11.39
N ARG A 165 1.85 -12.63 -11.82
CA ARG A 165 2.79 -13.64 -12.32
C ARG A 165 3.33 -14.52 -11.20
N ASP A 166 3.79 -13.94 -10.10
CA ASP A 166 4.40 -14.69 -8.98
C ASP A 166 3.45 -15.74 -8.37
N ARG A 167 2.14 -15.45 -8.36
CA ARG A 167 1.14 -16.40 -7.86
C ARG A 167 0.80 -17.51 -8.86
N ASN A 168 1.01 -17.29 -10.16
CA ASN A 168 0.82 -18.31 -11.19
C ASN A 168 2.01 -19.27 -11.27
N ASP A 169 3.21 -18.83 -10.86
CA ASP A 169 4.40 -19.67 -10.78
C ASP A 169 4.41 -20.61 -9.54
N LEU A 170 3.47 -20.42 -8.61
CA LEU A 170 3.26 -21.26 -7.42
C LEU A 170 2.15 -22.32 -7.58
N GLN A 171 1.49 -22.36 -8.73
CA GLN A 171 0.46 -23.35 -9.09
C GLN A 171 1.00 -24.35 -10.10
#